data_AF-A0A5P9CJI3-F1
#
_entry.id   AF-A0A5P9CJI3-F1
#
_cell.length_a   1.000
_cell.length_b   1.000
_cell.length_c   1.000
_cell.angle_alpha   90.00
_cell.angle_beta   90.00
_cell.angle_gamma   90.00
#
_symmetry.space_group_name_H-M   'P 1'
#
loop_
_entity.id
_entity.type
_entity.pdbx_description
1 polymer ?
#
loop_
_entity_poly.entity_id
_entity_poly.type
_entity_poly.pdbx_seq_one_letter_code
_entity_poly.pdbx_strand_id
1 'polypeptide(L)'
;MIIVARFSFPHEAHIAKASLEAAGIESCIADEYTINTQWLYSNAIGGVRLMVAEQDLEQAENILSADFSDVLYAEKSVSSQDHCPKCSSLNIELFTKSKESAFWYLYLLVLQRFYKHGI
;
A
#
# COMPACT_ATOMS: atom_id res chain seq x y z
N MET A 1 12.18 -4.19 22.86
CA MET A 1 11.68 -3.92 21.49
C MET A 1 11.60 -2.41 21.31
N ILE A 2 12.08 -1.91 20.18
CA ILE A 2 12.09 -0.48 19.82
C ILE A 2 11.49 -0.29 18.43
N ILE A 3 10.94 0.91 18.17
CA ILE A 3 10.23 1.21 16.91
C ILE A 3 11.25 1.53 15.83
N VAL A 4 11.22 0.77 14.73
CA VAL A 4 12.06 1.01 13.54
C VAL A 4 11.35 1.87 12.50
N ALA A 5 10.04 1.67 12.31
CA ALA A 5 9.26 2.38 11.30
C ALA A 5 7.80 2.55 11.71
N ARG A 6 7.13 3.53 11.10
CA ARG A 6 5.69 3.78 11.24
C ARG A 6 5.04 3.80 9.86
N PHE A 7 3.92 3.11 9.74
CA PHE A 7 3.19 2.98 8.48
C PHE A 7 1.79 3.53 8.61
N SER A 8 1.24 4.07 7.52
CA SER A 8 -0.12 4.60 7.53
C SER A 8 -1.14 3.47 7.49
N PHE A 9 -0.79 2.35 6.84
CA PHE A 9 -1.70 1.23 6.67
C PHE A 9 -1.11 -0.09 7.21
N PRO A 10 -1.95 -1.00 7.75
CA PRO A 10 -1.50 -2.31 8.23
C PRO A 10 -0.78 -3.15 7.18
N HIS A 11 -1.24 -3.10 5.92
CA HIS A 11 -0.66 -3.91 4.85
C HIS A 11 0.80 -3.50 4.54
N GLU A 12 1.13 -2.21 4.61
CA GLU A 12 2.50 -1.71 4.44
C GLU A 12 3.41 -2.24 5.55
N ALA A 13 2.94 -2.21 6.80
CA ALA A 13 3.67 -2.75 7.94
C ALA A 13 3.92 -4.26 7.82
N HIS A 14 2.96 -5.01 7.29
CA HIS A 14 3.11 -6.45 7.03
C HIS A 14 4.14 -6.74 5.94
N ILE A 15 4.18 -5.94 4.86
CA ILE A 15 5.20 -6.07 3.82
C ILE A 15 6.59 -5.82 4.41
N ALA A 16 6.75 -4.73 5.17
CA ALA A 16 8.01 -4.41 5.82
C ALA A 16 8.45 -5.49 6.84
N LYS A 17 7.50 -6.02 7.62
CA LYS A 17 7.72 -7.16 8.51
C LYS A 17 8.21 -8.38 7.75
N ALA A 18 7.58 -8.73 6.64
CA ALA A 18 8.00 -9.87 5.81
C ALA A 18 9.43 -9.70 5.28
N SER A 19 9.82 -8.49 4.88
CA SER A 19 11.19 -8.19 4.47
C SER A 19 12.20 -8.39 5.59
N LEU A 20 11.87 -7.98 6.82
CA LEU A 20 12.74 -8.21 8.00
C LEU A 20 12.82 -9.69 8.38
N GLU A 21 11.69 -10.40 8.36
CA GLU A 21 11.66 -11.84 8.65
C GLU A 21 12.45 -12.64 7.60
N ALA A 22 12.40 -12.25 6.32
CA ALA A 22 13.21 -12.84 5.25
C ALA A 22 14.71 -12.65 5.46
N ALA A 23 15.11 -11.56 6.12
CA ALA A 23 16.49 -11.30 6.54
C ALA A 23 16.87 -11.99 7.86
N GLY A 24 15.94 -12.72 8.49
CA GLY A 24 16.16 -13.40 9.77
C GLY A 24 16.01 -12.51 11.00
N ILE A 25 15.45 -11.31 10.86
CA ILE A 25 15.23 -10.35 11.96
C ILE A 25 13.83 -10.55 12.52
N GLU A 26 13.75 -10.79 13.84
CA GLU A 26 12.46 -10.89 14.53
C GLU A 26 11.82 -9.50 14.64
N SER A 27 10.61 -9.36 14.10
CA SER A 27 9.87 -8.09 14.14
C SER A 27 8.40 -8.28 14.54
N CYS A 28 7.89 -7.29 15.26
CA CYS A 28 6.54 -7.29 15.81
C CYS A 28 5.80 -6.01 15.41
N ILE A 29 4.54 -6.16 15.03
CA ILE A 29 3.66 -5.03 14.72
C ILE A 29 2.83 -4.71 15.95
N ALA A 30 2.95 -3.50 16.47
CA ALA A 30 2.08 -2.99 17.54
C ALA A 30 0.82 -2.35 16.96
N ASP A 31 -0.28 -2.45 17.71
CA ASP A 31 -1.57 -1.76 17.51
C ASP A 31 -2.40 -2.19 16.28
N GLU A 32 -2.11 -3.34 15.69
CA GLU A 32 -2.82 -3.85 14.50
C GLU A 32 -4.34 -3.98 14.71
N TYR A 33 -4.74 -4.49 15.88
CA TYR A 33 -6.14 -4.76 16.19
C TYR A 33 -6.97 -3.51 16.48
N THR A 34 -6.36 -2.39 16.88
CA THR A 34 -7.08 -1.15 17.19
C THR A 34 -7.39 -0.33 15.93
N ILE A 35 -6.48 -0.37 14.95
CA ILE A 35 -6.64 0.34 13.66
C ILE A 35 -7.63 -0.39 12.74
N ASN A 36 -7.67 -1.73 12.80
CA ASN A 36 -8.58 -2.54 11.96
C ASN A 36 -10.06 -2.27 12.28
N THR A 37 -10.42 -2.03 13.54
CA THR A 37 -11.81 -1.82 13.95
C THR A 37 -12.35 -0.46 13.52
N GLN A 38 -11.49 0.54 13.38
CA GLN A 38 -11.94 1.92 13.15
C GLN A 38 -10.85 2.78 12.45
N TRP A 39 -10.79 2.65 11.13
CA TRP A 39 -9.83 3.33 10.24
C TRP A 39 -9.69 4.85 10.50
N LEU A 40 -10.75 5.52 10.95
CA LEU A 40 -10.75 6.96 11.26
C LEU A 40 -9.73 7.37 12.33
N TYR A 41 -9.32 6.46 13.23
CA TYR A 41 -8.31 6.74 14.26
C TYR A 41 -6.86 6.58 13.78
N SER A 42 -6.64 6.05 12.57
CA SER A 42 -5.30 5.91 11.97
C SER A 42 -4.52 7.23 11.98
N ASN A 43 -5.21 8.34 11.75
CA ASN A 43 -4.61 9.68 11.68
C ASN A 43 -4.32 10.29 13.07
N ALA A 44 -4.98 9.79 14.13
CA ALA A 44 -4.81 10.29 15.50
C ALA A 44 -3.75 9.52 16.31
N ILE A 45 -3.48 8.26 15.95
CA ILE A 45 -2.59 7.35 16.70
C ILE A 45 -1.14 7.39 16.16
N GLY A 46 -0.92 7.97 14.98
CA GLY A 46 0.42 8.05 14.38
C GLY A 46 0.84 6.79 13.63
N GLY A 47 -0.14 6.01 13.15
CA GLY A 47 0.08 4.85 12.29
C GLY A 47 0.40 3.53 13.02
N VAL A 48 0.61 2.49 12.21
CA VAL A 48 1.00 1.14 12.63
C VAL A 48 2.51 1.12 12.91
N ARG A 49 2.90 0.67 14.11
CA ARG A 49 4.30 0.70 14.56
C ARG A 49 4.96 -0.65 14.34
N LEU A 50 6.06 -0.67 13.57
CA LEU A 50 6.91 -1.85 13.40
C LEU A 50 8.06 -1.77 14.42
N MET A 51 8.25 -2.85 15.18
CA MET A 51 9.23 -2.92 16.26
C MET A 51 10.17 -4.09 16.07
N VAL A 52 11.43 -3.90 16.46
CA VAL A 52 12.51 -4.91 16.43
C VAL A 52 13.23 -4.96 17.77
N ALA A 53 14.09 -5.96 17.99
CA ALA A 53 15.00 -5.95 19.12
C ALA A 53 16.02 -4.80 18.98
N GLU A 54 16.48 -4.24 20.11
CA GLU A 54 17.39 -3.08 20.09
C GLU A 54 18.72 -3.38 19.39
N GLN A 55 19.19 -4.61 19.51
CA GLN A 55 20.39 -5.12 18.83
C GLN A 55 20.27 -5.14 17.29
N ASP A 56 19.05 -5.24 16.75
CA ASP A 56 18.80 -5.42 15.32
C ASP A 56 18.33 -4.12 14.63
N LEU A 57 18.29 -3.01 15.35
CA LEU A 57 17.77 -1.73 14.85
C LEU A 57 18.51 -1.27 13.59
N GLU A 58 19.84 -1.18 13.68
CA GLU A 58 20.67 -0.65 12.59
C GLU A 58 20.57 -1.54 11.34
N GLN A 59 20.53 -2.86 11.52
CA GLN A 59 20.29 -3.79 10.41
C GLN A 59 18.89 -3.61 9.82
N ALA A 60 17.86 -3.50 10.66
CA ALA A 60 16.50 -3.33 10.20
C ALA A 60 16.29 -2.02 9.44
N GLU A 61 16.87 -0.92 9.91
CA GLU A 61 16.85 0.37 9.20
C GLU A 61 17.53 0.27 7.84
N ASN A 62 18.70 -0.37 7.77
CA ASN A 62 19.40 -0.58 6.50
C ASN A 62 18.55 -1.38 5.50
N ILE A 63 17.90 -2.47 5.93
CA ILE A 63 17.05 -3.29 5.06
C ILE A 63 15.81 -2.52 4.61
N LEU A 64 15.16 -1.78 5.50
CA LEU A 64 13.96 -1.00 5.16
C LEU A 64 14.27 0.22 4.28
N SER A 65 15.49 0.75 4.37
CA SER A 65 15.96 1.86 3.53
C SER A 65 16.49 1.41 2.16
N ALA A 66 16.71 0.10 1.96
CA ALA A 66 17.19 -0.44 0.71
C ALA A 66 16.17 -0.17 -0.41
N ASP A 67 16.57 0.65 -1.37
CA ASP A 67 15.77 0.93 -2.55
C ASP A 67 15.88 -0.25 -3.53
N PHE A 68 14.82 -1.06 -3.63
CA PHE A 68 14.73 -2.17 -4.58
C PHE A 68 14.37 -1.70 -6.00
N SER A 69 14.30 -0.39 -6.27
CA SER A 69 14.02 0.14 -7.60
C SER A 69 15.02 -0.34 -8.66
N ASP A 70 16.31 -0.46 -8.30
CA ASP A 70 17.36 -0.93 -9.21
C ASP A 70 17.16 -2.36 -9.72
N VAL A 71 16.61 -3.24 -8.88
CA VAL A 71 16.28 -4.62 -9.27
C VAL A 71 15.19 -4.62 -10.34
N LEU A 72 14.14 -3.79 -10.16
CA LEU A 72 13.05 -3.64 -11.13
C LEU A 72 13.55 -3.14 -12.49
N TYR A 73 14.57 -2.28 -12.54
CA TYR A 73 15.15 -1.82 -13.81
C TYR A 73 16.00 -2.90 -14.50
N ALA A 74 16.69 -3.74 -13.73
CA ALA A 74 17.49 -4.84 -14.29
C ALA A 74 16.62 -5.88 -15.01
N GLU A 75 15.46 -6.25 -14.44
CA GLU A 75 14.50 -7.17 -15.08
C GLU A 75 13.74 -6.53 -16.25
N LYS A 76 13.52 -5.21 -16.21
CA LYS A 76 12.87 -4.47 -17.29
C LYS A 76 13.70 -4.43 -18.58
N SER A 77 15.01 -4.64 -18.48
CA SER A 77 15.91 -4.64 -19.65
C SER A 77 15.70 -5.81 -20.62
N VAL A 78 14.91 -6.83 -20.25
CA VAL A 78 14.67 -8.02 -21.11
C VAL A 78 13.21 -8.16 -21.57
N SER A 79 12.26 -7.32 -21.12
CA SER A 79 10.83 -7.58 -21.43
C SER A 79 9.87 -6.38 -21.60
N SER A 80 10.29 -5.26 -22.20
CA SER A 80 9.27 -4.28 -22.65
C SER A 80 9.67 -3.51 -23.89
N GLN A 81 9.79 -4.24 -25.00
CA GLN A 81 9.13 -3.74 -26.21
C GLN A 81 7.75 -4.40 -26.18
N ASP A 82 6.77 -3.70 -25.59
CA ASP A 82 5.39 -4.15 -25.58
C ASP A 82 4.88 -4.12 -27.02
N HIS A 83 5.10 -5.22 -27.74
CA HIS A 83 4.58 -5.40 -29.09
C HIS A 83 3.20 -6.02 -28.97
N CYS A 84 2.21 -5.39 -29.60
CA CYS A 84 0.89 -6.00 -29.67
C CYS A 84 0.99 -7.37 -30.39
N PRO A 85 0.58 -8.50 -29.78
CA PRO A 85 0.69 -9.83 -30.39
C PRO A 85 -0.16 -9.99 -31.67
N LYS A 86 -1.03 -9.03 -31.95
CA LYS A 86 -1.93 -9.04 -33.11
C LYS A 86 -1.44 -8.19 -34.29
N CYS A 87 -0.68 -7.13 -34.05
CA CYS A 87 -0.27 -6.19 -35.10
C CYS A 87 1.17 -5.68 -34.96
N SER A 88 1.95 -6.18 -33.99
CA SER A 88 3.35 -5.80 -33.73
C SER A 88 3.59 -4.29 -33.62
N SER A 89 2.56 -3.52 -33.26
CA SER A 89 2.67 -2.07 -33.09
C SER A 89 3.30 -1.77 -31.73
N LEU A 90 4.22 -0.81 -31.72
CA LEU A 90 4.85 -0.27 -30.51
C LEU A 90 4.01 0.82 -29.82
N ASN A 91 2.85 1.16 -30.39
CA ASN A 91 2.01 2.27 -29.94
C ASN A 91 0.85 1.70 -29.10
N ILE A 92 1.11 1.50 -27.82
CA ILE A 92 0.14 0.97 -26.86
C ILE A 92 -0.14 2.08 -25.84
N GLU A 93 -1.38 2.59 -25.84
CA GLU A 93 -1.85 3.52 -24.82
C GLU A 93 -2.63 2.75 -23.74
N LEU A 94 -2.29 2.99 -22.47
CA LEU A 94 -2.99 2.41 -21.33
C LEU A 94 -4.34 3.09 -21.17
N PHE A 95 -5.40 2.44 -21.67
CA PHE A 95 -6.75 2.95 -21.55
C PHE A 95 -7.38 2.56 -20.20
N THR A 96 -7.25 3.43 -19.19
CA THR A 96 -8.02 3.31 -17.95
C THR A 96 -9.39 3.96 -18.14
N LYS A 97 -10.41 3.16 -18.46
CA LYS A 97 -11.80 3.64 -18.55
C LYS A 97 -12.33 3.95 -17.15
N SER A 98 -12.18 5.18 -16.68
CA SER A 98 -12.83 5.65 -15.46
C SER A 98 -14.36 5.57 -15.65
N LYS A 99 -15.04 4.85 -14.76
CA LYS A 99 -16.52 4.78 -14.74
C LYS A 99 -17.08 6.03 -14.05
N GLU A 100 -16.82 7.22 -14.60
CA GLU A 100 -17.32 8.48 -14.04
C GLU A 100 -18.85 8.54 -14.01
N SER A 101 -19.52 7.78 -14.87
CA SER A 101 -20.98 7.70 -14.93
C SER A 101 -21.64 7.03 -13.72
N ALA A 102 -20.92 6.17 -13.00
CA ALA A 102 -21.48 5.48 -11.83
C ALA A 102 -21.59 6.41 -10.60
N PHE A 103 -20.71 7.41 -10.51
CA PHE A 103 -20.65 8.33 -9.36
C PHE A 103 -21.86 9.26 -9.31
N TRP A 104 -22.28 9.79 -10.46
CA TRP A 104 -23.46 10.64 -10.59
C TRP A 104 -24.77 9.91 -10.21
N TYR A 105 -24.89 8.64 -10.60
CA TYR A 105 -26.06 7.83 -10.26
C TYR A 105 -26.13 7.52 -8.75
N LEU A 106 -24.98 7.21 -8.13
CA LEU A 106 -24.87 7.00 -6.67
C LEU A 106 -25.20 8.28 -5.89
N TYR A 107 -24.71 9.43 -6.34
CA TYR A 107 -24.99 10.73 -5.73
C TYR A 107 -26.50 11.08 -5.77
N LEU A 108 -27.15 10.89 -6.93
CA LEU A 108 -28.60 11.09 -7.07
C LEU A 108 -29.42 10.17 -6.16
N LEU A 109 -29.04 8.89 -6.04
CA LEU A 109 -29.72 7.94 -5.15
C LEU A 109 -29.62 8.34 -3.67
N VAL A 110 -28.46 8.84 -3.22
CA VAL A 110 -28.27 9.30 -1.84
C VAL A 110 -29.11 10.55 -1.55
N LEU A 111 -29.17 11.51 -2.48
CA LEU A 111 -30.02 12.71 -2.36
C LEU A 111 -31.51 12.36 -2.29
N GLN A 112 -31.97 11.39 -3.09
CA GLN A 112 -33.37 10.93 -3.03
C GLN A 112 -33.76 10.35 -1.66
N ARG A 113 -32.82 9.72 -0.93
CA ARG A 113 -33.08 9.22 0.42
C ARG A 113 -33.14 10.34 1.46
N PHE A 114 -32.31 11.38 1.34
CA PHE A 114 -32.37 12.56 2.22
C PHE A 114 -33.68 13.33 2.04
N TYR A 115 -34.19 13.46 0.81
CA TYR A 115 -35.43 14.21 0.55
C TYR A 115 -36.70 13.48 1.02
N LYS A 116 -36.65 12.14 1.19
CA LYS A 116 -37.79 11.34 1.67
C LYS A 116 -37.87 11.19 3.20
N HIS A 117 -36.83 11.58 3.94
CA HIS A 117 -36.78 11.44 5.41
C HIS A 117 -36.45 12.75 6.14
N GLY A 118 -36.65 13.90 5.50
CA GLY A 118 -36.52 15.23 6.11
C GLY A 118 -37.78 16.07 5.97
N ILE A 119 -38.79 15.78 6.80
CA ILE A 119 -39.55 16.65 7.73
C ILE A 119 -40.18 15.71 8.76
#